data_AF-A0A534V9H3-F1
#
_entry.id   AF-A0A534V9H3-F1
#
_cell.length_a   1.000
_cell.length_b   1.000
_cell.length_c   1.000
_cell.angle_alpha   90.00
_cell.angle_beta   90.00
_cell.angle_gamma   90.00
#
_symmetry.space_group_name_H-M   'P 1'
#
loop_
_entity.id
_entity.type
_entity.pdbx_description
1 polymer ?
#
loop_
_entity_poly.entity_id
_entity_poly.type
_entity_poly.pdbx_seq_one_letter_code
_entity_poly.pdbx_strand_id
1 'polypeptide(L)'
;MPHIVWKTFPLVWVTWGEESIVFNKSSGNTHLVNSMAAKILSLLQVQPRSAEEICQSIATEMQLDADDEILQRVKVVFETLDYLGLIESLPQ
;
A
#
# COMPACT_ATOMS: atom_id res chain seq x y z
N MET A 1 9.81 18.76 7.67
CA MET A 1 10.30 17.61 6.88
C MET A 1 9.44 17.54 5.63
N PRO A 2 9.99 17.27 4.43
CA PRO A 2 9.14 17.12 3.24
C PRO A 2 8.12 16.01 3.50
N HIS A 3 6.84 16.29 3.22
CA HIS A 3 5.77 15.31 3.38
C HIS A 3 5.87 14.35 2.19
N ILE A 4 6.47 13.18 2.38
CA ILE A 4 6.55 12.18 1.31
C ILE A 4 5.19 11.50 1.19
N VAL A 5 4.59 11.57 0.00
CA VAL A 5 3.42 10.78 -0.36
C VAL A 5 3.83 9.70 -1.35
N TRP A 6 3.10 8.60 -1.33
CA TRP A 6 3.33 7.44 -2.17
C TRP A 6 2.18 7.29 -3.14
N LYS A 7 2.46 6.84 -4.36
CA LYS A 7 1.43 6.42 -5.31
C LYS A 7 1.72 5.01 -5.80
N THR A 8 0.71 4.37 -6.38
CA THR A 8 0.87 3.08 -7.06
C THR A 8 0.68 3.23 -8.56
N PHE A 9 1.09 2.21 -9.31
CA PHE A 9 0.93 2.12 -10.76
C PHE A 9 -0.44 1.56 -11.14
N PRO A 10 -0.83 1.59 -12.42
CA PRO A 10 -2.00 0.86 -12.88
C PRO A 10 -1.83 -0.66 -12.66
N LEU A 11 -2.58 -1.22 -11.70
CA LEU A 11 -2.56 -2.65 -11.39
C LEU A 11 -3.83 -3.34 -11.90
N VAL A 12 -3.68 -4.58 -12.36
CA VAL A 12 -4.79 -5.51 -12.59
C VAL A 12 -4.84 -6.50 -11.44
N TRP A 13 -6.04 -6.76 -10.94
CA TRP A 13 -6.27 -7.57 -9.75
C TRP A 13 -6.98 -8.87 -10.10
N VAL A 14 -6.57 -9.94 -9.43
CA VAL A 14 -7.37 -11.15 -9.27
C VAL A 14 -7.35 -11.49 -7.78
N THR A 15 -8.51 -11.69 -7.19
CA THR A 15 -8.68 -11.95 -5.76
C THR A 15 -9.49 -13.22 -5.54
N TRP A 16 -9.04 -14.08 -4.64
CA TRP A 16 -9.76 -15.28 -4.20
C TRP A 16 -9.61 -15.45 -2.69
N GLY A 17 -10.74 -15.44 -1.97
CA GLY A 17 -10.71 -15.45 -0.51
C GLY A 17 -9.89 -14.28 0.04
N GLU A 18 -8.84 -14.60 0.79
CA GLU A 18 -7.95 -13.62 1.44
C GLU A 18 -6.66 -13.33 0.65
N GLU A 19 -6.49 -13.98 -0.51
CA GLU A 19 -5.30 -13.84 -1.34
C GLU A 19 -5.60 -12.94 -2.55
N SER A 20 -4.60 -12.17 -2.97
CA SER A 20 -4.69 -11.34 -4.16
C SER A 20 -3.41 -11.44 -4.99
N ILE A 21 -3.56 -11.58 -6.30
CA ILE A 21 -2.49 -11.33 -7.26
C ILE A 21 -2.67 -9.95 -7.88
N VAL A 22 -1.57 -9.21 -7.94
CA VAL A 22 -1.47 -7.93 -8.67
C VAL A 22 -0.52 -8.07 -9.85
N PHE A 23 -0.99 -7.69 -11.03
CA PHE A 23 -0.15 -7.50 -12.21
C PHE A 23 0.10 -6.01 -12.42
N ASN A 24 1.37 -5.61 -12.35
CA ASN A 24 1.78 -4.24 -12.64
C ASN A 24 1.95 -4.05 -14.15
N LYS A 25 1.06 -3.25 -14.77
CA LYS A 25 1.10 -3.01 -16.23
C LYS A 25 2.36 -2.29 -16.69
N SER A 26 2.99 -1.50 -15.82
CA SER A 26 4.18 -0.72 -16.16
C SER A 26 5.44 -1.57 -16.21
N SER A 27 5.58 -2.56 -15.32
CA SER A 27 6.76 -3.43 -15.26
C SER A 27 6.56 -4.79 -15.91
N GLY A 28 5.32 -5.25 -16.10
CA GLY A 28 5.01 -6.60 -16.56
C GLY A 28 5.13 -7.68 -15.48
N ASN A 29 5.36 -7.30 -14.22
CA ASN A 29 5.53 -8.24 -13.12
C ASN A 29 4.20 -8.60 -12.46
N THR A 30 4.13 -9.85 -11.97
CA THR A 30 3.00 -10.37 -11.20
C THR A 30 3.46 -10.68 -9.78
N HIS A 31 2.69 -10.22 -8.78
CA HIS A 31 3.02 -10.41 -7.36
C HIS A 31 1.82 -10.99 -6.62
N LEU A 32 2.05 -12.02 -5.80
CA LEU A 32 1.11 -12.43 -4.77
C LEU A 32 1.25 -11.48 -3.58
N VAL A 33 0.15 -10.88 -3.14
CA VAL A 33 0.12 -9.92 -2.02
C VAL A 33 -0.82 -10.41 -0.94
N ASN A 34 -0.45 -10.16 0.32
CA ASN A 34 -1.32 -10.42 1.47
C ASN A 34 -2.40 -9.33 1.59
N SER A 35 -3.35 -9.55 2.50
CA SER A 35 -4.48 -8.63 2.73
C SER A 35 -4.04 -7.20 3.08
N MET A 36 -2.99 -7.03 3.90
CA MET A 36 -2.46 -5.71 4.27
C MET A 36 -1.90 -4.97 3.05
N ALA A 37 -1.04 -5.62 2.26
CA ALA A 37 -0.46 -5.05 1.05
C ALA A 37 -1.55 -4.75 0.00
N ALA A 38 -2.51 -5.66 -0.17
CA ALA A 38 -3.66 -5.46 -1.05
C ALA A 38 -4.46 -4.21 -0.64
N LYS A 39 -4.71 -4.06 0.66
CA LYS A 39 -5.44 -2.89 1.18
C LYS A 39 -4.69 -1.59 0.93
N ILE A 40 -3.39 -1.55 1.25
CA ILE A 40 -2.55 -0.37 1.04
C ILE A 40 -2.57 0.03 -0.44
N LEU A 41 -2.30 -0.92 -1.34
CA LEU A 41 -2.32 -0.68 -2.78
C LEU A 41 -3.70 -0.17 -3.26
N SER A 42 -4.80 -0.72 -2.75
CA SER A 42 -6.16 -0.24 -3.11
C SER A 42 -6.40 1.21 -2.70
N LEU A 43 -5.89 1.64 -1.55
CA LEU A 43 -5.99 3.03 -1.09
C LEU A 43 -5.13 3.96 -1.94
N LEU A 44 -3.93 3.51 -2.33
CA LEU A 44 -3.01 4.25 -3.18
C LEU A 44 -3.47 4.32 -4.65
N GLN A 45 -4.31 3.38 -5.11
CA GLN A 45 -4.93 3.42 -6.44
C GLN A 45 -5.94 4.56 -6.57
N VAL A 46 -6.53 5.02 -5.47
CA VAL A 46 -7.49 6.14 -5.47
C VAL A 46 -6.74 7.47 -5.57
N GLN A 47 -5.73 7.66 -4.72
CA GLN A 47 -4.90 8.87 -4.71
C GLN A 47 -3.57 8.63 -3.97
N PRO A 48 -2.53 9.44 -4.21
CA PRO A 48 -1.30 9.38 -3.44
C PRO A 48 -1.55 9.67 -1.95
N ARG A 49 -0.89 8.94 -1.05
CA ARG A 49 -1.02 9.10 0.41
C ARG A 49 0.30 8.87 1.15
N SER A 50 0.44 9.46 2.33
CA SER A 50 1.55 9.17 3.25
C SER A 50 1.32 7.86 4.02
N ALA A 51 2.36 7.32 4.66
CA ALA A 51 2.25 6.14 5.52
C ALA A 51 1.33 6.40 6.72
N GLU A 52 1.35 7.62 7.27
CA GLU A 52 0.51 8.07 8.37
C GLU A 52 -0.97 8.12 7.97
N GLU A 53 -1.28 8.65 6.79
CA GLU A 53 -2.66 8.69 6.26
C GLU A 53 -3.22 7.27 6.01
N ILE A 54 -2.36 6.37 5.53
CA ILE A 54 -2.72 4.95 5.36
C ILE A 54 -2.93 4.26 6.71
N CYS A 55 -2.03 4.49 7.68
CA CYS A 55 -2.19 3.98 9.04
C CYS A 55 -3.54 4.41 9.64
N GLN A 56 -3.86 5.70 9.56
CA GLN A 56 -5.14 6.22 10.05
C GLN A 56 -6.34 5.58 9.35
N SER A 57 -6.25 5.35 8.04
CA SER A 57 -7.31 4.71 7.25
C SER A 57 -7.53 3.25 7.69
N ILE A 58 -6.44 2.51 7.88
CA ILE A 58 -6.49 1.10 8.30
C ILE A 58 -7.01 0.97 9.73
N ALA A 59 -6.50 1.78 10.66
CA ALA A 59 -6.94 1.79 12.06
C ALA A 59 -8.44 2.09 12.18
N THR A 60 -8.93 3.07 11.43
CA THR A 60 -10.36 3.43 11.40
C THR A 60 -11.23 2.26 10.90
N GLU A 61 -10.81 1.57 9.84
CA GLU A 61 -11.57 0.45 9.27
C GLU A 61 -11.57 -0.78 10.17
N MET A 62 -10.45 -1.04 10.86
CA MET A 62 -10.30 -2.16 11.78
C MET A 62 -10.84 -1.87 13.19
N GLN A 63 -11.32 -0.64 13.45
CA GLN A 63 -11.72 -0.18 14.78
C GLN A 63 -10.60 -0.36 15.82
N LEU A 64 -9.37 -0.07 15.40
CA LEU A 64 -8.17 -0.10 16.23
C LEU A 64 -7.69 1.33 16.48
N ASP A 65 -6.87 1.49 17.52
CA ASP A 65 -6.14 2.73 17.73
C ASP A 65 -5.02 2.86 16.70
N ALA A 66 -4.89 4.04 16.09
CA ALA A 66 -3.77 4.36 15.19
C ALA A 66 -2.51 4.59 16.03
N ASP A 67 -1.86 3.49 16.41
CA ASP A 67 -0.66 3.51 17.24
C ASP A 67 0.64 3.34 16.43
N ASP A 68 1.75 3.44 17.15
CA ASP A 68 3.09 3.28 16.56
C ASP A 68 3.30 1.87 16.00
N GLU A 69 2.64 0.84 16.53
CA GLU A 69 2.79 -0.54 16.05
C GLU A 69 2.19 -0.71 14.66
N ILE A 70 0.95 -0.23 14.44
CA ILE A 70 0.31 -0.25 13.12
C ILE A 70 1.12 0.59 12.14
N LEU A 71 1.60 1.77 12.56
CA LEU A 71 2.40 2.63 11.69
C LEU A 71 3.70 1.95 11.25
N GLN A 72 4.39 1.25 12.15
CA GLN A 72 5.60 0.49 11.81
C GLN A 72 5.29 -0.64 10.83
N ARG A 73 4.19 -1.38 11.04
CA ARG A 73 3.76 -2.43 10.10
C ARG A 73 3.46 -1.86 8.71
N VAL A 74 2.80 -0.71 8.64
CA VAL A 74 2.54 -0.01 7.36
C VAL A 74 3.85 0.37 6.68
N LYS A 75 4.82 0.93 7.41
CA LYS A 75 6.13 1.32 6.87
C LYS A 75 6.91 0.13 6.30
N VAL A 76 6.93 -1.01 7.00
CA VAL A 76 7.56 -2.25 6.51
C VAL A 76 6.91 -2.73 5.20
N VAL A 77 5.58 -2.64 5.10
CA VAL A 77 4.88 -3.00 3.86
C VAL A 77 5.20 -2.02 2.74
N PHE A 78 5.30 -0.72 3.03
CA PHE A 78 5.73 0.28 2.03
C PHE A 78 7.12 -0.02 1.48
N GLU A 79 8.10 -0.30 2.34
CA GLU A 79 9.45 -0.68 1.92
C GLU A 79 9.43 -1.91 1.00
N THR A 80 8.60 -2.89 1.34
CA THR A 80 8.45 -4.10 0.51
C THR A 80 7.81 -3.77 -0.84
N LEU A 81 6.75 -2.97 -0.86
CA LEU A 81 6.05 -2.58 -2.09
C LEU A 81 6.93 -1.71 -3.00
N ASP A 82 7.74 -0.82 -2.43
CA ASP A 82 8.70 0.02 -3.14
C ASP A 82 9.80 -0.85 -3.77
N TYR A 83 10.38 -1.78 -2.99
CA TYR A 83 11.35 -2.75 -3.48
C TYR A 83 10.81 -3.60 -4.64
N LEU A 84 9.53 -3.98 -4.59
CA LEU A 84 8.85 -4.73 -5.66
C LEU A 84 8.46 -3.87 -6.87
N GLY A 85 8.66 -2.54 -6.81
CA GLY A 85 8.27 -1.61 -7.86
C GLY A 85 6.75 -1.48 -8.01
N LEU A 86 5.98 -1.68 -6.93
CA LEU A 86 4.52 -1.56 -6.91
C LEU A 86 4.05 -0.17 -6.47
N ILE A 87 4.90 0.58 -5.78
CA ILE A 87 4.69 1.98 -5.41
C ILE A 87 5.93 2.80 -5.73
N GLU A 88 5.79 4.12 -5.75
CA GLU A 88 6.91 5.05 -5.81
C GLU A 88 6.62 6.28 -4.93
N SER A 89 7.69 6.86 -4.39
CA SER A 89 7.62 8.08 -3.57
C SER A 89 7.56 9.33 -4.46
N LEU A 90 6.78 10.31 -4.03
CA LEU A 90 6.70 11.63 -4.63
C LEU A 90 7.15 12.67 -3.61
N PRO A 91 8.09 13.55 -3.96
CA PRO A 91 8.35 14.73 -3.15
C PRO A 91 7.13 15.65 -3.23
N GLN A 92 6.60 16.04 -2.07
CA GLN A 92 5.49 16.98 -1.94
C GLN A 92 6.00 18.29 -1.31
#